data_AF-A0AB39P2P8-F1
#
_entry.id   AF-A0AB39P2P8-F1
#
_cell.length_a   1.000
_cell.length_b   1.000
_cell.length_c   1.000
_cell.angle_alpha   90.00
_cell.angle_beta   90.00
_cell.angle_gamma   90.00
#
_symmetry.space_group_name_H-M   'P 1'
#
loop_
_entity.id
_entity.type
_entity.pdbx_description
1 polymer ?
#
loop_
_entity_poly.entity_id
_entity_poly.type
_entity_poly.pdbx_seq_one_letter_code
_entity_poly.pdbx_strand_id
1 'polypeptide(L)'
;MNGTEFIALGMVFVAAGMLWQGRAVRPLSAQRARAALAREHSRHLRRSADLAIDAARRSAAPDEPVIVRVDDVLSTAHRHFGHPCGSRREAAAALRQRYEVRGCRFDCMTDAFD
;
A
#
# COMPACT_ATOMS: atom_id res chain seq x y z
N MET A 1 10.93 54.96 -23.82
CA MET A 1 10.77 53.49 -23.67
C MET A 1 12.16 52.91 -23.75
N ASN A 2 12.72 52.61 -22.59
CA ASN A 2 14.13 52.26 -22.43
C ASN A 2 14.22 50.73 -22.44
N GLY A 3 15.18 50.16 -23.18
CA GLY A 3 15.30 48.70 -23.39
C GLY A 3 15.34 47.85 -22.11
N THR A 4 15.61 48.46 -20.96
CA THR A 4 15.54 47.87 -19.62
C THR A 4 14.13 47.40 -19.23
N GLU A 5 13.08 48.06 -19.70
CA GLU A 5 11.68 47.70 -19.39
C GLU A 5 11.31 46.36 -20.01
N PHE A 6 11.79 46.08 -21.23
CA PHE A 6 11.56 44.81 -21.92
C PHE A 6 12.29 43.64 -21.26
N ILE A 7 13.53 43.88 -20.79
CA ILE A 7 14.31 42.86 -20.07
C ILE A 7 13.63 42.53 -18.74
N ALA A 8 13.18 43.55 -18.01
CA ALA A 8 12.46 43.35 -16.75
C ALA A 8 11.15 42.56 -16.97
N LEU A 9 10.38 42.91 -18.01
CA LEU A 9 9.13 42.22 -18.34
C LEU A 9 9.36 40.75 -18.72
N GLY A 10 10.41 40.47 -19.50
CA GLY A 10 10.79 39.11 -19.86
C GLY A 10 11.21 38.29 -18.64
N MET A 11 11.96 38.89 -17.71
CA MET A 11 12.41 38.22 -16.49
C MET A 11 11.23 37.88 -15.56
N VAL A 12 10.24 38.76 -15.45
CA VAL A 12 8.99 38.50 -14.71
C VAL A 12 8.20 37.34 -15.33
N PHE A 13 8.09 37.30 -16.66
CA PHE A 13 7.41 36.20 -17.36
C PHE A 13 8.09 34.85 -17.15
N VAL A 14 9.42 34.81 -17.21
CA VAL A 14 10.20 33.58 -16.95
C VAL A 14 10.01 33.11 -15.51
N ALA A 15 10.09 34.03 -14.54
CA ALA A 15 9.87 33.71 -13.13
C ALA A 15 8.44 33.20 -12.87
N ALA A 16 7.44 33.82 -13.48
CA ALA A 16 6.05 33.40 -13.39
C ALA A 16 5.83 32.01 -14.03
N GLY A 17 6.43 31.75 -15.20
CA GLY A 17 6.40 30.46 -15.87
C GLY A 17 7.02 29.34 -15.05
N MET A 18 8.19 29.58 -14.45
CA MET A 18 8.84 28.63 -13.55
C MET A 18 8.00 28.34 -12.30
N LEU A 19 7.38 29.37 -11.71
CA LEU A 19 6.52 29.21 -10.54
C LEU A 19 5.24 28.43 -10.87
N TRP A 20 4.61 28.69 -12.01
CA TRP A 20 3.41 27.97 -12.47
C TRP A 20 3.72 26.52 -12.84
N GLN A 21 4.80 26.28 -13.58
CA GLN A 21 5.21 24.92 -13.95
C GLN A 21 5.61 24.11 -12.72
N GLY A 22 6.32 24.72 -11.76
CA GLY A 22 6.63 24.12 -10.47
C GLY A 22 5.37 23.79 -9.65
N ARG A 23 4.37 24.69 -9.63
CA ARG A 23 3.07 24.45 -8.95
C ARG A 23 2.18 23.45 -9.67
N ALA A 24 2.30 23.27 -10.99
CA ALA A 24 1.53 22.27 -11.73
C ALA A 24 2.15 20.86 -11.61
N VAL A 25 3.48 20.76 -11.52
CA VAL A 25 4.20 19.48 -11.42
C VAL A 25 4.27 18.94 -9.98
N ARG A 26 4.40 19.82 -8.97
CA ARG A 26 4.39 19.42 -7.54
C ARG A 26 3.16 18.62 -7.07
N PRO A 27 1.91 18.98 -7.41
CA PRO A 27 0.74 18.22 -6.97
C PRO A 27 0.72 16.84 -7.62
N LEU A 28 1.16 16.74 -8.88
CA LEU A 28 1.25 15.45 -9.58
C LEU A 28 2.35 14.55 -9.00
N SER A 29 3.50 15.09 -8.58
CA SER A 29 4.55 14.29 -7.95
C SER A 29 4.13 13.80 -6.55
N ALA A 30 3.49 14.65 -5.75
CA ALA A 30 2.95 14.26 -4.44
C ALA A 30 1.79 13.26 -4.58
N GLN A 31 0.88 13.46 -5.53
CA GLN A 31 -0.22 12.54 -5.80
C GLN A 31 0.29 11.18 -6.32
N ARG A 32 1.28 11.18 -7.21
CA ARG A 32 1.94 9.94 -7.68
C ARG A 32 2.68 9.24 -6.56
N ALA A 33 3.38 9.97 -5.69
CA ALA A 33 4.04 9.40 -4.52
C ALA A 33 3.01 8.75 -3.57
N ARG A 34 1.90 9.42 -3.28
CA ARG A 34 0.80 8.85 -2.48
C ARG A 34 0.18 7.62 -3.13
N ALA A 35 -0.07 7.66 -4.44
CA ALA A 35 -0.61 6.53 -5.17
C ALA A 35 0.38 5.34 -5.21
N ALA A 36 1.68 5.61 -5.31
CA ALA A 36 2.72 4.59 -5.24
C ALA A 36 2.76 3.96 -3.83
N LEU A 37 2.74 4.76 -2.78
CA LEU A 37 2.69 4.30 -1.39
C LEU A 37 1.43 3.47 -1.10
N ALA A 38 0.26 3.90 -1.58
CA ALA A 38 -0.97 3.12 -1.41
C ALA A 38 -0.90 1.76 -2.12
N ARG A 39 -0.30 1.71 -3.32
CA ARG A 39 -0.08 0.44 -4.04
C ARG A 39 0.92 -0.45 -3.32
N GLU A 40 1.99 0.11 -2.79
CA GLU A 40 2.99 -0.62 -2.03
C GLU A 40 2.40 -1.20 -0.74
N HIS A 41 1.63 -0.39 -0.01
CA HIS A 41 0.87 -0.80 1.17
C HIS A 41 -0.06 -1.99 0.88
N SER A 42 -0.84 -1.92 -0.20
CA SER A 42 -1.70 -3.02 -0.62
C SER A 42 -0.91 -4.30 -0.98
N ARG A 43 0.31 -4.15 -1.54
CA ARG A 43 1.19 -5.29 -1.86
C ARG A 43 1.77 -5.91 -0.60
N HIS A 44 2.18 -5.10 0.37
CA HIS A 44 2.67 -5.57 1.66
C HIS A 44 1.59 -6.34 2.41
N LEU A 45 0.35 -5.84 2.43
CA LEU A 45 -0.80 -6.53 3.03
C LEU A 45 -1.11 -7.89 2.40
N ARG A 46 -1.08 -7.97 1.06
CA ARG A 46 -1.28 -9.25 0.36
C ARG A 46 -0.16 -10.23 0.68
N ARG A 47 1.09 -9.76 0.69
CA ARG A 47 2.27 -10.59 0.99
C ARG A 47 2.29 -11.04 2.45
N SER A 48 1.87 -10.21 3.40
CA SER A 48 1.71 -10.64 4.79
C SER A 48 0.61 -11.67 4.96
N ALA A 49 -0.51 -11.54 4.23
CA ALA A 49 -1.57 -12.54 4.25
C ALA A 49 -1.07 -13.90 3.71
N ASP A 50 -0.28 -13.90 2.64
CA ASP A 50 0.34 -15.12 2.12
C ASP A 50 1.29 -15.76 3.14
N LEU A 51 2.17 -14.95 3.73
CA LEU A 51 3.11 -15.43 4.74
C LEU A 51 2.40 -15.99 5.97
N ALA A 52 1.29 -15.38 6.39
CA ALA A 52 0.48 -15.89 7.50
C ALA A 52 -0.17 -17.23 7.15
N ILE A 53 -0.73 -17.39 5.94
CA ILE A 53 -1.29 -18.67 5.48
C ILE A 53 -0.19 -19.74 5.42
N ASP A 54 0.98 -19.43 4.85
CA ASP A 54 2.09 -20.39 4.74
C ASP A 54 2.72 -20.70 6.10
N ALA A 55 2.69 -19.76 7.05
CA ALA A 55 3.09 -20.01 8.43
C ALA A 55 2.11 -20.95 9.14
N ALA A 56 0.81 -20.67 9.02
CA ALA A 56 -0.24 -21.50 9.62
C ALA A 56 -0.23 -22.92 9.06
N ARG A 57 -0.02 -23.10 7.74
CA ARG A 57 0.13 -24.42 7.11
C ARG A 57 1.34 -25.18 7.62
N ARG A 58 2.45 -24.49 7.89
CA ARG A 58 3.67 -25.12 8.43
C ARG A 58 3.55 -25.48 9.91
N SER A 59 2.74 -24.76 10.67
CA SER A 59 2.50 -25.05 12.09
C SER A 59 1.39 -26.08 12.32
N ALA A 60 0.46 -26.23 11.37
CA ALA A 60 -0.62 -27.20 11.47
C ALA A 60 -0.08 -28.63 11.42
N ALA A 61 -0.56 -29.47 12.33
CA ALA A 61 -0.32 -30.91 12.25
C ALA A 61 -1.08 -31.50 11.04
N PRO A 62 -0.67 -32.68 10.52
CA PRO A 62 -1.26 -33.28 9.32
C PRO A 62 -2.79 -33.45 9.33
N ASP A 63 -3.41 -33.52 10.52
CA ASP A 63 -4.87 -33.71 10.70
C ASP A 63 -5.57 -32.54 11.40
N GLU A 64 -4.89 -31.41 11.61
CA GLU A 64 -5.48 -30.23 12.27
C GLU A 64 -5.90 -29.16 11.24
N PRO A 65 -7.10 -28.55 11.36
CA PRO A 65 -7.51 -27.49 10.46
C PRO A 65 -6.57 -26.29 10.55
N VAL A 66 -6.17 -25.75 9.40
CA VAL A 66 -5.28 -24.58 9.35
C VAL A 66 -6.07 -23.32 9.71
N ILE A 67 -5.90 -22.80 10.92
CA ILE A 67 -6.57 -21.57 11.36
C ILE A 67 -5.67 -20.36 11.03
N VAL A 68 -6.21 -19.41 10.28
CA VAL A 68 -5.51 -18.17 9.91
C VAL A 68 -6.31 -16.96 10.37
N ARG A 69 -5.77 -16.17 11.30
CA ARG A 69 -6.46 -14.99 11.83
C ARG A 69 -5.98 -13.69 11.18
N VAL A 70 -6.86 -12.69 11.16
CA VAL A 70 -6.51 -11.33 10.73
C VAL A 70 -5.38 -10.75 11.58
N ASP A 71 -5.35 -11.08 12.88
CA ASP A 71 -4.29 -10.65 13.79
C ASP A 71 -2.92 -11.26 13.44
N ASP A 72 -2.88 -12.48 12.91
CA ASP A 72 -1.64 -13.11 12.43
C ASP A 72 -1.10 -12.39 11.20
N VAL A 73 -2.00 -11.93 10.31
CA VAL A 73 -1.64 -11.11 9.14
C VAL A 73 -1.04 -9.77 9.58
N LEU A 74 -1.66 -9.10 10.57
CA LEU A 74 -1.16 -7.84 11.12
C LEU A 74 0.19 -8.03 11.83
N SER A 75 0.34 -9.10 12.62
CA SER A 75 1.59 -9.45 13.30
C SER A 75 2.71 -9.75 12.31
N THR A 76 2.41 -10.52 11.26
CA THR A 76 3.34 -10.85 10.17
C THR A 76 3.75 -9.59 9.41
N ALA A 77 2.78 -8.72 9.12
CA ALA A 77 3.04 -7.45 8.47
C ALA A 77 3.97 -6.56 9.30
N HIS A 78 3.69 -6.42 10.60
CA HIS A 78 4.53 -5.65 11.51
C HIS A 78 5.96 -6.21 11.59
N ARG A 79 6.09 -7.54 11.69
CA ARG A 79 7.39 -8.22 11.79
C ARG A 79 8.24 -8.10 10.53
N HIS A 80 7.63 -8.19 9.34
CA HIS A 80 8.37 -8.22 8.08
C HIS A 80 8.54 -6.84 7.42
N PHE A 81 7.63 -5.89 7.66
CA PHE A 81 7.65 -4.57 7.01
C PHE A 81 7.89 -3.43 7.99
N GLY A 82 7.99 -3.70 9.30
CA GLY A 82 8.40 -2.72 10.33
C GLY A 82 7.37 -1.62 10.63
N HIS A 83 6.21 -1.62 9.97
CA HIS A 83 5.18 -0.59 10.10
C HIS A 83 3.80 -1.26 10.25
N PRO A 84 2.83 -0.61 10.92
CA PRO A 84 1.46 -1.11 10.93
C PRO A 84 0.91 -1.01 9.50
N CYS A 85 0.82 -2.15 8.80
CA CYS A 85 0.37 -2.22 7.41
C CYS A 85 -1.14 -2.02 7.25
N GLY A 86 -1.76 -1.12 8.01
CA GLY A 86 -3.15 -0.73 7.80
C GLY A 86 -4.09 -1.18 8.90
N SER A 87 -5.37 -0.87 8.69
CA SER A 87 -6.43 -1.21 9.65
C SER A 87 -6.76 -2.70 9.62
N ARG A 88 -7.34 -3.23 10.70
CA ARG A 88 -7.89 -4.60 10.76
C ARG A 88 -8.81 -4.90 9.57
N ARG A 89 -9.57 -3.91 9.10
CA ARG A 89 -10.46 -4.03 7.93
C ARG A 89 -9.69 -4.24 6.61
N GLU A 90 -8.58 -3.53 6.41
CA GLU A 90 -7.73 -3.71 5.24
C GLU A 90 -7.02 -5.07 5.25
N ALA A 91 -6.54 -5.49 6.42
CA ALA A 91 -5.95 -6.81 6.61
C ALA A 91 -6.98 -7.93 6.37
N ALA A 92 -8.21 -7.80 6.88
CA ALA A 92 -9.29 -8.73 6.62
C ALA A 92 -9.63 -8.81 5.13
N ALA A 93 -9.73 -7.68 4.42
CA ALA A 93 -9.97 -7.66 2.98
C ALA A 93 -8.84 -8.34 2.19
N ALA A 94 -7.58 -8.09 2.55
CA ALA A 94 -6.43 -8.76 1.95
C ALA A 94 -6.44 -10.26 2.22
N LEU A 95 -6.78 -10.67 3.45
CA LEU A 95 -6.88 -12.08 3.83
C LEU A 95 -8.01 -12.79 3.07
N ARG A 96 -9.22 -12.22 2.98
CA ARG A 96 -10.34 -12.75 2.19
C ARG A 96 -9.93 -12.98 0.73
N GLN A 97 -9.29 -11.98 0.11
CA GLN A 97 -8.84 -12.09 -1.26
C GLN A 97 -7.83 -13.24 -1.46
N ARG A 98 -6.87 -13.39 -0.56
CA ARG A 98 -5.85 -14.46 -0.68
C ARG A 98 -6.39 -15.83 -0.30
N TYR A 99 -7.32 -15.89 0.65
CA TYR A 99 -8.05 -17.09 1.02
C TYR A 99 -8.81 -17.69 -0.17
N GLU A 100 -9.51 -16.84 -0.94
CA GLU A 100 -10.20 -17.26 -2.16
C GLU A 100 -9.21 -17.70 -3.26
N VAL A 101 -8.18 -16.88 -3.53
CA VAL A 101 -7.20 -17.15 -4.59
C VAL A 101 -6.40 -18.44 -4.34
N ARG A 102 -6.07 -18.75 -3.09
CA ARG A 102 -5.31 -19.96 -2.73
C ARG A 102 -6.20 -21.18 -2.50
N GLY A 103 -7.52 -21.06 -2.68
CA GLY A 103 -8.44 -22.18 -2.50
C GLY A 103 -8.52 -22.67 -1.05
N CYS A 104 -8.21 -21.82 -0.08
CA CYS A 104 -8.13 -22.17 1.34
C CYS A 104 -9.48 -22.56 1.97
N ARG A 105 -10.59 -22.48 1.22
CA ARG A 105 -11.92 -22.90 1.70
C ARG A 105 -12.02 -24.38 2.07
N PHE A 106 -11.12 -25.21 1.55
CA PHE A 106 -11.18 -26.66 1.71
C PHE A 106 -10.35 -27.16 2.90
N ASP A 107 -9.34 -26.40 3.32
CA ASP A 107 -8.31 -26.85 4.25
C ASP A 107 -7.93 -25.81 5.32
N CYS A 108 -8.53 -24.62 5.29
CA CYS A 108 -8.28 -23.57 6.26
C CYS A 108 -9.57 -22.94 6.81
N MET A 109 -9.47 -22.35 8.00
CA MET A 109 -10.51 -21.51 8.62
C MET A 109 -9.96 -20.10 8.85
N THR A 110 -10.82 -19.09 8.79
CA THR A 110 -10.42 -17.69 9.01
C THR A 110 -11.50 -16.86 9.67
N ASP A 111 -11.10 -15.95 10.57
CA ASP A 111 -11.96 -14.93 11.19
C ASP A 111 -12.14 -13.69 10.31
N ALA A 112 -11.63 -13.73 9.06
CA ALA A 112 -11.73 -12.60 8.16
C ALA A 112 -13.17 -12.25 7.79
N PHE A 113 -14.14 -13.17 7.88
CA PHE A 113 -15.54 -12.95 7.48
C PHE A 113 -16.49 -12.54 8.61
N ASP A 114 -16.00 -12.60 9.86
CA ASP A 114 -16.68 -12.14 11.07
C ASP A 114 -16.56 -10.61 11.20
#